data_AF-A0A452YFT2-F1
#
_entry.id   AF-A0A452YFT2-F1
#
_cell.length_a   1.000
_cell.length_b   1.000
_cell.length_c   1.000
_cell.angle_alpha   90.00
_cell.angle_beta   90.00
_cell.angle_gamma   90.00
#
_symmetry.space_group_name_H-M   'P 1'
#
loop_
_entity.id
_entity.type
_entity.pdbx_description
1 polymer ?
#
loop_
_entity_poly.entity_id
_entity_poly.type
_entity_poly.pdbx_seq_one_letter_code
_entity_poly.pdbx_strand_id
1 'polypeptide(L)'
;MSADGALAASNLFKIIVESHLKAAADSAFEDSDDAEYFHVSVSKRDEQLALYALIARAAADTTIPFLEQLFSERFARLSQRDVENDPTRTLEELYWLLLITSHVLTDSGEGETLLIPEALQAGFTNVVEVAQHPVVTLSWSIINFSRQCLDPGIRGRYFSPRLMEAVIWFLARWVATYLVPLDVSREIDSVGRHGSQHSRKLLNSFAWDNNQGELVLDFVVLMSMVALTTYQGEIELQTLTCQKLLASVVRRKHTCAYVVQLDSWRDLTRAFASGRSLFSLSGRLQRSLAETLACAASCIKDPEASVQYLRDLMGPVAGCLVENASRSDLKSVAHQPDVIYMVCCLLERLRGAARATQPRTQKVLFEMGHTVMNSLLTLLEVYKNQSEVIYMILKFVV
;
A
#
# COMPACT_ATOMS: atom_id res chain seq x y z
N MET A 1 -1.22 2.68 -34.36
CA MET A 1 -2.65 3.03 -34.39
C MET A 1 -2.84 4.16 -35.41
N SER A 2 -3.96 4.22 -36.14
CA SER A 2 -4.22 5.38 -37.02
C SER A 2 -4.46 6.64 -36.20
N ALA A 3 -4.18 7.82 -36.77
CA ALA A 3 -4.44 9.10 -36.11
C ALA A 3 -5.93 9.24 -35.71
N ASP A 4 -6.84 8.76 -36.56
CA ASP A 4 -8.28 8.74 -36.29
C ASP A 4 -8.64 7.86 -35.09
N GLY A 5 -7.94 6.74 -34.91
CA GLY A 5 -8.13 5.85 -33.75
C GLY A 5 -7.67 6.48 -32.44
N ALA A 6 -6.55 7.22 -32.46
CA ALA A 6 -6.06 7.96 -31.29
C ALA A 6 -7.02 9.07 -30.89
N LEU A 7 -7.53 9.82 -31.88
CA LEU A 7 -8.51 10.87 -31.64
C LEU A 7 -9.82 10.31 -31.06
N ALA A 8 -10.33 9.20 -31.61
CA ALA A 8 -11.53 8.55 -31.10
C ALA A 8 -11.34 8.04 -29.66
N ALA A 9 -10.19 7.40 -29.36
CA ALA A 9 -9.85 6.95 -28.01
C ALA A 9 -9.75 8.11 -27.02
N SER A 10 -9.10 9.21 -27.41
CA SER A 10 -8.99 10.44 -26.59
C SER A 10 -10.35 11.01 -26.25
N ASN A 11 -11.23 11.18 -27.25
CA ASN A 11 -12.58 11.72 -27.06
C ASN A 11 -13.43 10.80 -26.17
N LEU A 12 -13.41 9.49 -26.43
CA LEU A 12 -14.13 8.51 -25.62
C LEU A 12 -13.67 8.55 -24.16
N PHE A 13 -12.36 8.57 -23.92
CA PHE A 13 -11.81 8.62 -22.57
C PHE A 13 -12.23 9.89 -21.83
N LYS A 14 -12.18 11.06 -22.48
CA LYS A 14 -12.62 12.33 -21.88
C LYS A 14 -14.09 12.27 -21.46
N ILE A 15 -14.97 11.76 -22.34
CA ILE A 15 -16.40 11.59 -22.04
C ILE A 15 -16.59 10.65 -20.84
N ILE A 16 -15.86 9.53 -20.78
CA ILE A 16 -15.93 8.59 -19.66
C ILE A 16 -15.55 9.27 -18.34
N VAL A 17 -14.41 9.98 -18.31
CA VAL A 17 -13.93 10.67 -17.11
C VAL A 17 -14.91 11.76 -16.67
N GLU A 18 -15.34 12.62 -17.57
CA GLU A 18 -16.29 13.70 -17.27
C GLU A 18 -17.63 13.15 -16.77
N SER A 19 -18.10 12.05 -17.35
CA SER A 19 -19.31 11.36 -16.90
C SER A 19 -19.18 10.85 -15.47
N HIS A 20 -18.06 10.20 -15.13
CA HIS A 20 -17.80 9.72 -13.77
C HIS A 20 -17.68 10.87 -12.78
N LEU A 21 -16.96 11.94 -13.15
CA LEU A 21 -16.80 13.12 -12.31
C LEU A 21 -18.13 13.81 -12.03
N LYS A 22 -18.95 13.99 -13.06
CA LYS A 22 -20.28 14.57 -12.92
C LYS A 22 -21.17 13.71 -12.02
N ALA A 23 -21.22 12.40 -12.27
CA ALA A 23 -22.02 11.50 -11.47
C ALA A 23 -21.58 11.50 -10.00
N ALA A 24 -20.27 11.50 -9.74
CA ALA A 24 -19.72 11.56 -8.38
C ALA A 24 -20.05 12.89 -7.66
N ALA A 25 -20.04 14.01 -8.38
CA ALA A 25 -20.40 15.31 -7.82
C ALA A 25 -21.91 15.44 -7.55
N ASP A 26 -22.74 14.85 -8.43
CA ASP A 26 -24.20 14.85 -8.31
C ASP A 26 -24.64 13.96 -7.13
N SER A 27 -24.04 12.78 -6.97
CA SER A 27 -24.36 11.84 -5.88
C SER A 27 -23.65 12.12 -4.55
N ALA A 28 -22.85 13.19 -4.45
CA ALA A 28 -21.97 13.45 -3.30
C ALA A 28 -22.70 13.61 -1.96
N PHE A 29 -23.99 13.93 -2.00
CA PHE A 29 -24.85 14.15 -0.83
C PHE A 29 -26.04 13.16 -0.77
N GLU A 30 -26.04 12.14 -1.64
CA GLU A 30 -27.14 11.19 -1.73
C GLU A 30 -26.84 9.96 -0.86
N ASP A 31 -27.65 9.75 0.19
CA ASP A 31 -27.56 8.60 1.11
C ASP A 31 -28.50 7.43 0.69
N SER A 32 -28.99 7.40 -0.55
CA SER A 32 -29.97 6.40 -1.01
C SER A 32 -29.32 5.07 -1.43
N ASP A 33 -30.06 3.96 -1.40
CA ASP A 33 -29.58 2.61 -1.78
C ASP A 33 -28.98 2.54 -3.22
N ASP A 34 -29.36 3.43 -4.15
CA ASP A 34 -28.73 3.53 -5.48
C ASP A 34 -27.26 4.02 -5.43
N ALA A 35 -26.83 4.60 -4.31
CA ALA A 35 -25.44 4.98 -4.05
C ALA A 35 -24.53 3.76 -3.80
N GLU A 36 -25.07 2.55 -3.62
CA GLU A 36 -24.28 1.33 -3.42
C GLU A 36 -23.29 1.11 -4.59
N TYR A 37 -23.64 1.53 -5.82
CA TYR A 37 -22.72 1.52 -6.97
C TYR A 37 -21.46 2.37 -6.75
N PHE A 38 -21.56 3.48 -6.01
CA PHE A 38 -20.46 4.39 -5.68
C PHE A 38 -19.69 3.99 -4.41
N HIS A 39 -20.30 3.18 -3.52
CA HIS A 39 -19.67 2.65 -2.31
C HIS A 39 -18.93 1.31 -2.49
N VAL A 40 -18.92 0.75 -3.70
CA VAL A 40 -18.15 -0.45 -4.04
C VAL A 40 -16.64 -0.26 -3.78
N SER A 41 -15.99 -1.27 -3.20
CA SER A 41 -14.53 -1.24 -2.92
C SER A 41 -13.71 -1.08 -4.20
N VAL A 42 -12.53 -0.47 -4.08
CA VAL A 42 -11.62 -0.25 -5.22
C VAL A 42 -11.31 -1.55 -5.96
N SER A 43 -11.12 -2.64 -5.19
CA SER A 43 -10.85 -3.98 -5.69
C SER A 43 -11.92 -4.52 -6.65
N LYS A 44 -13.20 -4.19 -6.45
CA LYS A 44 -14.31 -4.65 -7.30
C LYS A 44 -14.43 -3.89 -8.62
N ARG A 45 -13.73 -2.76 -8.77
CA ARG A 45 -13.73 -1.94 -10.00
C ARG A 45 -12.48 -2.14 -10.87
N ASP A 46 -11.54 -3.00 -10.46
CA ASP A 46 -10.24 -3.17 -11.10
C ASP A 46 -10.36 -3.52 -12.60
N GLU A 47 -11.28 -4.44 -12.97
CA GLU A 47 -11.50 -4.81 -14.38
C GLU A 47 -11.99 -3.64 -15.25
N GLN A 48 -12.98 -2.89 -14.77
CA GLN A 48 -13.54 -1.76 -15.50
C GLN A 48 -12.51 -0.62 -15.65
N LEU A 49 -11.77 -0.33 -14.58
CA LEU A 49 -10.73 0.71 -14.58
C LEU A 49 -9.54 0.29 -15.47
N ALA A 50 -9.23 -1.00 -15.56
CA ALA A 50 -8.24 -1.52 -16.50
C ALA A 50 -8.65 -1.28 -17.96
N LEU A 51 -9.94 -1.44 -18.30
CA LEU A 51 -10.44 -1.10 -19.64
C LEU A 51 -10.29 0.40 -19.95
N TYR A 52 -10.62 1.27 -18.99
CA TYR A 52 -10.42 2.71 -19.15
C TYR A 52 -8.94 3.07 -19.36
N ALA A 53 -8.04 2.39 -18.66
CA ALA A 53 -6.60 2.57 -18.84
C ALA A 53 -6.14 2.21 -20.26
N LEU A 54 -6.68 1.14 -20.85
CA LEU A 54 -6.36 0.77 -22.24
C LEU A 54 -6.78 1.87 -23.23
N ILE A 55 -7.99 2.42 -23.06
CA ILE A 55 -8.50 3.52 -23.90
C ILE A 55 -7.62 4.77 -23.72
N ALA A 56 -7.29 5.12 -22.48
CA ALA A 56 -6.46 6.29 -22.18
C ALA A 56 -5.07 6.18 -22.83
N ARG A 57 -4.41 5.03 -22.66
CA ARG A 57 -3.06 4.77 -23.13
C ARG A 57 -2.96 4.71 -24.66
N ALA A 58 -4.05 4.40 -25.35
CA ALA A 58 -4.10 4.51 -26.81
C ALA A 58 -3.83 5.95 -27.29
N ALA A 59 -4.17 6.97 -26.48
CA ALA A 59 -3.94 8.38 -26.78
C ALA A 59 -3.27 9.13 -25.62
N ALA A 60 -2.21 8.53 -25.06
CA ALA A 60 -1.54 9.00 -23.82
C ALA A 60 -1.07 10.46 -23.90
N ASP A 61 -0.65 10.91 -25.07
CA ASP A 61 -0.19 12.28 -25.34
C ASP A 61 -1.27 13.34 -25.07
N THR A 62 -2.55 12.98 -25.18
CA THR A 62 -3.68 13.89 -24.93
C THR A 62 -4.46 13.57 -23.66
N THR A 63 -4.50 12.30 -23.25
CA THR A 63 -5.30 11.86 -22.10
C THR A 63 -4.58 12.07 -20.77
N ILE A 64 -3.25 11.95 -20.71
CA ILE A 64 -2.48 12.21 -19.48
C ILE A 64 -2.50 13.71 -19.12
N PRO A 65 -2.22 14.65 -20.04
CA PRO A 65 -2.35 16.08 -19.72
C PRO A 65 -3.77 16.48 -19.30
N PHE A 66 -4.79 15.81 -19.85
CA PHE A 66 -6.18 16.02 -19.44
C PHE A 66 -6.43 15.59 -17.98
N LEU A 67 -5.93 14.42 -17.57
CA LEU A 67 -6.01 13.98 -16.17
C LEU A 67 -5.20 14.89 -15.24
N GLU A 68 -4.03 15.35 -15.68
CA GLU A 68 -3.19 16.31 -14.96
C GLU A 68 -3.92 17.62 -14.69
N GLN A 69 -4.58 18.17 -15.72
CA GLN A 69 -5.39 19.38 -15.60
C GLN A 69 -6.53 19.17 -14.60
N LEU A 70 -7.33 18.11 -14.78
CA LEU A 70 -8.47 17.83 -13.90
C LEU A 70 -8.05 17.67 -12.45
N PHE A 71 -7.01 16.89 -12.17
CA PHE A 71 -6.53 16.67 -10.81
C PHE A 71 -6.02 17.97 -10.19
N SER A 72 -5.23 18.75 -10.93
CA SER A 72 -4.69 20.03 -10.46
C SER A 72 -5.78 21.04 -10.16
N GLU A 73 -6.82 21.13 -11.00
CA GLU A 73 -7.99 21.99 -10.76
C GLU A 73 -8.70 21.61 -9.46
N ARG A 74 -8.97 20.32 -9.23
CA ARG A 74 -9.65 19.86 -8.01
C ARG A 74 -8.79 20.05 -6.76
N PHE A 75 -7.49 19.79 -6.87
CA PHE A 75 -6.57 19.99 -5.77
C PHE A 75 -6.42 21.48 -5.40
N ALA A 76 -6.40 22.37 -6.40
CA ALA A 76 -6.41 23.82 -6.17
C ALA A 76 -7.70 24.29 -5.49
N ARG A 77 -8.87 23.75 -5.87
CA ARG A 77 -10.16 24.05 -5.21
C ARG A 77 -10.15 23.68 -3.72
N LEU A 78 -9.56 22.54 -3.35
CA LEU A 78 -9.42 22.16 -1.93
C LEU A 78 -8.50 23.10 -1.13
N SER A 79 -7.54 23.72 -1.81
CA SER A 79 -6.56 24.62 -1.20
C SER A 79 -7.09 26.04 -1.00
N GLN A 80 -8.15 26.42 -1.73
CA GLN A 80 -8.85 27.69 -1.55
C GLN A 80 -9.64 27.60 -0.22
N ARG A 81 -9.17 28.35 0.79
CA ARG A 81 -9.73 28.38 2.15
C ARG A 81 -11.07 29.12 2.25
N ASP A 82 -12.01 28.86 1.35
CA ASP A 82 -13.39 29.26 1.63
C ASP A 82 -13.95 28.32 2.69
N VAL A 83 -14.08 28.85 3.91
CA VAL A 83 -14.67 28.16 5.06
C VAL A 83 -16.14 27.80 4.77
N GLU A 84 -16.77 28.47 3.81
CA GLU A 84 -18.16 28.25 3.39
C GLU A 84 -18.33 27.19 2.29
N ASN A 85 -17.27 26.76 1.60
CA ASN A 85 -17.38 25.74 0.55
C ASN A 85 -17.17 24.33 1.14
N ASP A 86 -18.23 23.54 1.08
CA ASP A 86 -18.21 22.12 1.41
C ASP A 86 -17.33 21.35 0.39
N PRO A 87 -16.23 20.70 0.83
CA PRO A 87 -15.31 20.01 -0.07
C PRO A 87 -15.87 18.69 -0.61
N THR A 88 -17.02 18.20 -0.12
CA THR A 88 -17.52 16.83 -0.37
C THR A 88 -17.57 16.47 -1.86
N ARG A 89 -18.14 17.33 -2.71
CA ARG A 89 -18.15 17.11 -4.17
C ARG A 89 -16.75 16.99 -4.77
N THR A 90 -15.85 17.88 -4.36
CA THR A 90 -14.47 17.89 -4.88
C THR A 90 -13.71 16.64 -4.42
N LEU A 91 -13.98 16.14 -3.21
CA LEU A 91 -13.39 14.91 -2.68
C LEU A 91 -13.90 13.67 -3.42
N GLU A 92 -15.18 13.61 -3.77
CA GLU A 92 -15.74 12.54 -4.61
C GLU A 92 -15.15 12.55 -6.02
N GLU A 93 -14.98 13.72 -6.63
CA GLU A 93 -14.29 13.85 -7.92
C GLU A 93 -12.83 13.38 -7.83
N LEU A 94 -12.11 13.77 -6.76
CA LEU A 94 -10.73 13.35 -6.52
C LEU A 94 -10.61 11.84 -6.29
N TYR A 95 -11.56 11.23 -5.58
CA TYR A 95 -11.61 9.79 -5.41
C TYR A 95 -11.59 9.07 -6.76
N TRP A 96 -12.48 9.45 -7.69
CA TRP A 96 -12.53 8.85 -9.02
C TRP A 96 -11.29 9.14 -9.87
N LEU A 97 -10.75 10.37 -9.79
CA LEU A 97 -9.51 10.70 -10.48
C LEU A 97 -8.33 9.86 -9.99
N LEU A 98 -8.22 9.61 -8.68
CA LEU A 98 -7.20 8.72 -8.13
C LEU A 98 -7.33 7.30 -8.67
N LEU A 99 -8.55 6.76 -8.72
CA LEU A 99 -8.80 5.41 -9.22
C LEU A 99 -8.46 5.27 -10.71
N ILE A 100 -8.99 6.17 -11.54
CA ILE A 100 -8.76 6.16 -12.99
C ILE A 100 -7.27 6.38 -13.27
N THR A 101 -6.67 7.41 -12.67
CA THR A 101 -5.26 7.74 -12.91
C THR A 101 -4.33 6.62 -12.46
N SER A 102 -4.62 5.96 -11.33
CA SER A 102 -3.83 4.81 -10.86
C SER A 102 -3.74 3.72 -11.93
N HIS A 103 -4.86 3.35 -12.55
CA HIS A 103 -4.89 2.34 -13.60
C HIS A 103 -4.27 2.85 -14.89
N VAL A 104 -4.46 4.12 -15.25
CA VAL A 104 -3.86 4.69 -16.45
C VAL A 104 -2.33 4.70 -16.33
N LEU A 105 -1.79 5.04 -15.17
CA LEU A 105 -0.35 5.16 -14.92
C LEU A 105 0.35 3.83 -14.64
N THR A 106 -0.34 2.76 -14.24
CA THR A 106 0.31 1.49 -13.88
C THR A 106 -0.44 0.27 -14.40
N ASP A 107 0.30 -0.79 -14.72
CA ASP A 107 -0.29 -2.10 -15.00
C ASP A 107 -0.76 -2.82 -13.72
N SER A 108 -1.64 -3.80 -13.93
CA SER A 108 -2.03 -4.81 -12.94
C SER A 108 -1.11 -6.03 -13.07
N GLY A 109 -0.76 -6.65 -11.95
CA GLY A 109 0.07 -7.86 -11.95
C GLY A 109 0.30 -8.35 -10.53
N GLU A 110 -0.47 -9.38 -10.14
CA GLU A 110 -0.16 -10.13 -8.93
C GLU A 110 0.96 -11.13 -9.23
N GLY A 111 1.99 -11.17 -8.40
CA GLY A 111 3.11 -12.12 -8.55
C GLY A 111 4.19 -11.72 -9.56
N GLU A 112 3.94 -10.73 -10.41
CA GLU A 112 4.91 -10.27 -11.41
C GLU A 112 5.60 -8.94 -11.04
N THR A 113 6.68 -8.64 -11.76
CA THR A 113 7.37 -7.36 -11.67
C THR A 113 6.61 -6.35 -12.53
N LEU A 114 5.91 -5.41 -11.90
CA LEU A 114 5.25 -4.32 -12.63
C LEU A 114 6.30 -3.44 -13.33
N LEU A 115 6.03 -3.13 -14.59
CA LEU A 115 6.80 -2.21 -15.42
C LEU A 115 5.95 -0.98 -15.74
N ILE A 116 6.60 0.09 -16.20
CA ILE A 116 5.89 1.27 -16.69
C ILE A 116 5.18 0.88 -18.01
N PRO A 117 3.88 1.18 -18.19
CA PRO A 117 3.16 0.85 -19.41
C PRO A 117 3.87 1.41 -20.66
N GLU A 118 4.01 0.59 -21.71
CA GLU A 118 4.79 0.93 -22.92
C GLU A 118 4.31 2.24 -23.59
N ALA A 119 2.99 2.44 -23.63
CA ALA A 119 2.38 3.64 -24.18
C ALA A 119 2.86 4.94 -23.50
N LEU A 120 3.11 4.90 -22.18
CA LEU A 120 3.60 6.05 -21.44
C LEU A 120 5.09 6.31 -21.73
N GLN A 121 5.86 5.25 -21.95
CA GLN A 121 7.27 5.37 -22.31
C GLN A 121 7.46 5.96 -23.72
N ALA A 122 6.60 5.56 -24.66
CA ALA A 122 6.67 5.97 -26.06
C ALA A 122 5.92 7.29 -26.37
N GLY A 123 4.96 7.69 -25.55
CA GLY A 123 4.00 8.76 -25.87
C GLY A 123 4.53 10.19 -25.83
N PHE A 124 5.70 10.45 -25.21
CA PHE A 124 6.17 11.81 -24.91
C PHE A 124 7.57 12.11 -25.49
N THR A 125 7.82 11.76 -26.75
CA THR A 125 9.15 11.90 -27.38
C THR A 125 9.67 13.34 -27.46
N ASN A 126 8.79 14.34 -27.42
CA ASN A 126 9.14 15.75 -27.53
C ASN A 126 9.47 16.41 -26.17
N VAL A 127 9.28 15.69 -25.05
CA VAL A 127 9.55 16.21 -23.72
C VAL A 127 11.02 16.04 -23.38
N VAL A 128 11.71 17.15 -23.13
CA VAL A 128 13.15 17.16 -22.81
C VAL A 128 13.39 17.20 -21.30
N GLU A 129 12.59 17.96 -20.57
CA GLU A 129 12.73 18.17 -19.12
C GLU A 129 11.78 17.30 -18.31
N VAL A 130 12.29 16.67 -17.23
CA VAL A 130 11.50 15.84 -16.31
C VAL A 130 10.30 16.61 -15.74
N ALA A 131 10.49 17.89 -15.40
CA ALA A 131 9.45 18.74 -14.82
C ALA A 131 8.29 19.05 -15.79
N GLN A 132 8.48 18.82 -17.09
CA GLN A 132 7.46 19.03 -18.12
C GLN A 132 6.80 17.71 -18.55
N HIS A 133 7.24 16.57 -18.01
CA HIS A 133 6.70 15.27 -18.40
C HIS A 133 5.34 15.02 -17.73
N PRO A 134 4.23 14.90 -18.48
CA PRO A 134 2.88 14.88 -17.89
C PRO A 134 2.65 13.76 -16.87
N VAL A 135 3.20 12.56 -17.13
CA VAL A 135 3.15 11.43 -16.18
C VAL A 135 3.88 11.76 -14.87
N VAL A 136 5.01 12.48 -14.94
CA VAL A 136 5.81 12.85 -13.77
C VAL A 136 5.10 13.93 -12.97
N THR A 137 4.61 14.98 -13.64
CA THR A 137 3.87 16.07 -13.00
C THR A 137 2.59 15.57 -12.32
N LEU A 138 1.82 14.73 -13.01
CA LEU A 138 0.62 14.10 -12.44
C LEU A 138 0.96 13.19 -11.25
N SER A 139 2.01 12.37 -11.36
CA SER A 139 2.48 11.52 -10.26
C SER A 139 2.82 12.35 -9.02
N TRP A 140 3.61 13.41 -9.17
CA TRP A 140 3.99 14.27 -8.06
C TRP A 140 2.82 15.06 -7.49
N SER A 141 1.88 15.50 -8.33
CA SER A 141 0.65 16.16 -7.87
C SER A 141 -0.16 15.25 -6.94
N ILE A 142 -0.36 13.99 -7.33
CA ILE A 142 -1.07 12.99 -6.50
C ILE A 142 -0.29 12.63 -5.23
N ILE A 143 1.03 12.46 -5.33
CA ILE A 143 1.89 12.19 -4.17
C ILE A 143 1.85 13.35 -3.17
N ASN A 144 1.93 14.59 -3.65
CA ASN A 144 1.86 15.78 -2.80
C ASN A 144 0.48 15.94 -2.15
N PHE A 145 -0.60 15.65 -2.88
CA PHE A 145 -1.94 15.57 -2.30
C PHE A 145 -1.98 14.51 -1.18
N SER A 146 -1.52 13.29 -1.48
CA SER A 146 -1.55 12.16 -0.56
C SER A 146 -0.75 12.44 0.73
N ARG A 147 0.38 13.14 0.62
CA ARG A 147 1.21 13.53 1.77
C ARG A 147 0.47 14.39 2.79
N GLN A 148 -0.55 15.14 2.38
CA GLN A 148 -1.32 16.00 3.30
C GLN A 148 -2.08 15.22 4.37
N CYS A 149 -2.34 13.92 4.18
CA CYS A 149 -2.99 13.08 5.19
C CYS A 149 -2.16 12.94 6.48
N LEU A 150 -0.87 13.26 6.46
CA LEU A 150 -0.02 13.23 7.63
C LEU A 150 -0.34 14.37 8.61
N ASP A 151 -0.83 15.51 8.11
CA ASP A 151 -1.31 16.60 8.96
C ASP A 151 -2.66 16.22 9.58
N PRO A 152 -2.80 16.17 10.92
CA PRO A 152 -4.05 15.75 11.56
C PRO A 152 -5.26 16.65 11.25
N GLY A 153 -5.04 17.96 11.06
CA GLY A 153 -6.11 18.91 10.76
C GLY A 153 -6.62 18.75 9.34
N ILE A 154 -5.72 18.60 8.37
CA ILE A 154 -6.09 18.33 6.97
C ILE A 154 -6.71 16.93 6.87
N ARG A 155 -6.13 15.92 7.52
CA ARG A 155 -6.64 14.54 7.54
C ARG A 155 -8.10 14.48 7.99
N GLY A 156 -8.41 15.10 9.13
CA GLY A 156 -9.76 15.10 9.68
C GLY A 156 -10.79 15.81 8.80
N ARG A 157 -10.34 16.73 7.92
CA ARG A 157 -11.23 17.46 7.02
C ARG A 157 -11.43 16.79 5.67
N TYR A 158 -10.39 16.19 5.10
CA TYR A 158 -10.41 15.76 3.69
C TYR A 158 -10.25 14.25 3.50
N PHE A 159 -9.55 13.54 4.39
CA PHE A 159 -9.16 12.15 4.15
C PHE A 159 -10.11 11.19 4.87
N SER A 160 -11.30 11.01 4.30
CA SER A 160 -12.23 9.95 4.72
C SER A 160 -11.59 8.55 4.53
N PRO A 161 -12.09 7.50 5.20
CA PRO A 161 -11.62 6.13 4.99
C PRO A 161 -11.59 5.73 3.51
N ARG A 162 -12.67 6.03 2.78
CA ARG A 162 -12.82 5.74 1.34
C ARG A 162 -11.81 6.50 0.48
N LEU A 163 -11.51 7.77 0.79
CA LEU A 163 -10.48 8.51 0.07
C LEU A 163 -9.08 7.96 0.39
N MET A 164 -8.83 7.59 1.65
CA MET A 164 -7.60 6.91 2.06
C MET A 164 -7.40 5.59 1.33
N GLU A 165 -8.46 4.82 1.06
CA GLU A 165 -8.38 3.59 0.26
C GLU A 165 -7.87 3.89 -1.15
N ALA A 166 -8.42 4.90 -1.83
CA ALA A 166 -7.99 5.30 -3.17
C ALA A 166 -6.53 5.79 -3.18
N VAL A 167 -6.12 6.55 -2.15
CA VAL A 167 -4.74 7.00 -1.97
C VAL A 167 -3.78 5.81 -1.77
N ILE A 168 -4.10 4.88 -0.88
CA ILE A 168 -3.28 3.69 -0.62
C ILE A 168 -3.23 2.79 -1.85
N TRP A 169 -4.34 2.65 -2.57
CA TRP A 169 -4.41 1.90 -3.81
C TRP A 169 -3.48 2.49 -4.88
N PHE A 170 -3.55 3.81 -5.09
CA PHE A 170 -2.65 4.53 -5.99
C PHE A 170 -1.19 4.31 -5.60
N LEU A 171 -0.83 4.56 -4.34
CA LEU A 171 0.56 4.49 -3.89
C LEU A 171 1.12 3.06 -3.93
N ALA A 172 0.30 2.05 -3.64
CA ALA A 172 0.74 0.66 -3.71
C ALA A 172 1.19 0.28 -5.13
N ARG A 173 0.41 0.71 -6.13
CA ARG A 173 0.67 0.49 -7.55
C ARG A 173 1.82 1.38 -8.04
N TRP A 174 1.83 2.64 -7.65
CA TRP A 174 2.86 3.59 -8.05
C TRP A 174 4.25 3.18 -7.55
N VAL A 175 4.39 2.83 -6.26
CA VAL A 175 5.65 2.33 -5.68
C VAL A 175 6.11 1.07 -6.41
N ALA A 176 5.18 0.16 -6.71
CA ALA A 176 5.50 -1.08 -7.40
C ALA A 176 5.96 -0.86 -8.86
N THR A 177 5.56 0.23 -9.52
CA THR A 177 5.85 0.51 -10.93
C THR A 177 7.01 1.50 -11.15
N TYR A 178 7.12 2.53 -10.31
CA TYR A 178 8.05 3.65 -10.54
C TYR A 178 9.27 3.66 -9.61
N LEU A 179 9.22 2.94 -8.47
CA LEU A 179 10.41 2.72 -7.62
C LEU A 179 11.15 1.43 -7.99
N VAL A 180 11.27 1.16 -9.29
CA VAL A 180 11.98 0.01 -9.86
C VAL A 180 13.40 0.43 -10.21
N PRO A 181 14.43 -0.37 -9.86
CA PRO A 181 15.81 -0.05 -10.23
C PRO A 181 15.99 -0.09 -11.75
N LEU A 182 16.76 0.88 -12.27
CA LEU A 182 17.10 1.07 -13.68
C LEU A 182 17.74 -0.16 -14.35
N ASP A 183 18.36 -1.07 -13.60
CA ASP A 183 19.09 -2.22 -14.16
C ASP A 183 18.18 -3.24 -14.86
N VAL A 184 16.91 -3.34 -14.46
CA VAL A 184 15.90 -4.16 -15.17
C VAL A 184 15.50 -3.50 -16.51
N SER A 185 15.53 -2.17 -16.57
CA SER A 185 15.20 -1.41 -17.79
C SER A 185 16.32 -1.46 -18.84
N ARG A 186 17.57 -1.72 -18.43
CA ARG A 186 18.76 -1.77 -19.29
C ARG A 186 18.88 -3.06 -20.12
N GLU A 187 18.43 -4.21 -19.62
CA GLU A 187 18.49 -5.47 -20.40
C GLU A 187 17.61 -5.40 -21.66
N ILE A 188 16.55 -4.60 -21.62
CA ILE A 188 15.59 -4.40 -22.72
C ILE A 188 16.11 -3.37 -23.76
N ASP A 189 17.05 -2.49 -23.38
CA ASP A 189 17.57 -1.43 -24.25
C ASP A 189 18.50 -1.95 -25.38
N SER A 190 18.82 -3.25 -25.39
CA SER A 190 19.69 -3.87 -26.41
C SER A 190 19.04 -4.10 -27.77
N VAL A 191 17.72 -3.84 -27.94
CA VAL A 191 16.97 -4.27 -29.15
C VAL A 191 16.22 -3.15 -29.92
N GLY A 192 16.25 -1.85 -29.55
CA GLY A 192 15.40 -0.88 -30.29
C GLY A 192 15.70 0.63 -30.25
N ARG A 193 15.74 1.21 -31.47
CA ARG A 193 15.53 2.59 -31.97
C ARG A 193 15.87 3.79 -31.04
N HIS A 194 16.88 4.56 -31.46
CA HIS A 194 17.46 5.73 -30.79
C HIS A 194 16.55 6.93 -30.48
N GLY A 195 15.33 7.01 -31.02
CA GLY A 195 14.44 8.17 -30.83
C GLY A 195 13.53 8.13 -29.58
N SER A 196 13.12 6.95 -29.11
CA SER A 196 12.23 6.81 -27.93
C SER A 196 12.97 6.65 -26.61
N GLN A 197 14.31 6.71 -26.63
CA GLN A 197 15.14 6.42 -25.47
C GLN A 197 15.11 7.53 -24.41
N HIS A 198 14.87 8.80 -24.79
CA HIS A 198 14.93 9.92 -23.83
C HIS A 198 13.76 9.91 -22.85
N SER A 199 12.52 9.98 -23.35
CA SER A 199 11.29 9.87 -22.54
C SER A 199 11.29 8.64 -21.62
N ARG A 200 11.68 7.49 -22.17
CA ARG A 200 11.85 6.24 -21.42
C ARG A 200 12.90 6.36 -20.30
N LYS A 201 14.05 6.98 -20.55
CA LYS A 201 15.08 7.20 -19.51
C LYS A 201 14.56 8.10 -18.40
N LEU A 202 13.92 9.22 -18.76
CA LEU A 202 13.34 10.15 -17.77
C LEU A 202 12.33 9.44 -16.87
N LEU A 203 11.40 8.67 -17.44
CA LEU A 203 10.39 7.94 -16.67
C LEU A 203 10.95 6.84 -15.77
N ASN A 204 12.09 6.25 -16.13
CA ASN A 204 12.71 5.23 -15.30
C ASN A 204 13.58 5.81 -14.18
N SER A 205 14.05 7.06 -14.28
CA SER A 205 14.95 7.65 -13.28
C SER A 205 14.30 8.69 -12.38
N PHE A 206 13.22 9.37 -12.80
CA PHE A 206 12.72 10.58 -12.12
C PHE A 206 12.42 10.40 -10.64
N ALA A 207 11.97 9.21 -10.24
CA ALA A 207 11.66 8.92 -8.86
C ALA A 207 12.94 8.76 -8.02
N TRP A 208 14.05 8.32 -8.59
CA TRP A 208 15.33 8.17 -7.89
C TRP A 208 16.21 9.42 -7.97
N ASP A 209 15.95 10.30 -8.93
CA ASP A 209 16.63 11.58 -9.04
C ASP A 209 16.36 12.44 -7.79
N ASN A 210 17.40 13.10 -7.26
CA ASN A 210 17.33 13.96 -6.07
C ASN A 210 16.72 13.30 -4.81
N ASN A 211 16.91 11.99 -4.61
CA ASN A 211 16.42 11.21 -3.46
C ASN A 211 14.89 11.26 -3.24
N GLN A 212 14.11 11.63 -4.26
CA GLN A 212 12.65 11.77 -4.11
C GLN A 212 11.99 10.44 -3.74
N GLY A 213 12.50 9.33 -4.25
CA GLY A 213 11.99 7.98 -4.01
C GLY A 213 12.18 7.54 -2.57
N GLU A 214 13.29 7.94 -1.94
CA GLU A 214 13.50 7.71 -0.51
C GLU A 214 12.49 8.48 0.34
N LEU A 215 12.24 9.75 -0.02
CA LEU A 215 11.19 10.56 0.62
C LEU A 215 9.80 9.95 0.42
N VAL A 216 9.54 9.35 -0.74
CA VAL A 216 8.29 8.64 -1.02
C VAL A 216 8.12 7.44 -0.10
N LEU A 217 9.18 6.64 0.04
CA LEU A 217 9.16 5.46 0.91
C LEU A 217 8.93 5.83 2.37
N ASP A 218 9.58 6.89 2.85
CA ASP A 218 9.39 7.38 4.22
C ASP A 218 7.94 7.79 4.49
N PHE A 219 7.35 8.63 3.64
CA PHE A 219 5.96 9.03 3.87
C PHE A 219 4.98 7.85 3.67
N VAL A 220 5.26 6.90 2.77
CA VAL A 220 4.43 5.70 2.58
C VAL A 220 4.37 4.87 3.87
N VAL A 221 5.48 4.74 4.58
CA VAL A 221 5.52 4.06 5.88
C VAL A 221 4.76 4.85 6.94
N LEU A 222 4.98 6.16 7.03
CA LEU A 222 4.25 7.03 7.96
C LEU A 222 2.73 6.99 7.71
N MET A 223 2.31 7.04 6.46
CA MET A 223 0.91 6.96 6.06
C MET A 223 0.31 5.59 6.36
N SER A 224 1.08 4.51 6.18
CA SER A 224 0.65 3.17 6.59
C SER A 224 0.39 3.11 8.09
N MET A 225 1.26 3.71 8.91
CA MET A 225 1.03 3.82 10.35
C MET A 225 -0.25 4.61 10.68
N VAL A 226 -0.49 5.74 10.00
CA VAL A 226 -1.72 6.54 10.17
C VAL A 226 -2.96 5.71 9.81
N ALA A 227 -2.94 5.02 8.66
CA ALA A 227 -4.05 4.18 8.20
C ALA A 227 -4.38 3.06 9.19
N LEU A 228 -3.37 2.40 9.76
CA LEU A 228 -3.57 1.29 10.69
C LEU A 228 -4.00 1.73 12.10
N THR A 229 -3.67 2.94 12.52
CA THR A 229 -3.88 3.39 13.92
C THR A 229 -5.05 4.35 14.09
N THR A 230 -5.31 5.20 13.09
CA THR A 230 -6.35 6.25 13.14
C THR A 230 -7.69 5.76 12.60
N TYR A 231 -7.68 4.84 11.62
CA TYR A 231 -8.87 4.32 10.96
C TYR A 231 -9.21 2.92 11.49
N GLN A 232 -9.51 2.82 12.78
CA GLN A 232 -9.84 1.55 13.43
C GLN A 232 -11.20 1.04 12.96
N GLY A 233 -11.28 -0.24 12.60
CA GLY A 233 -12.51 -0.86 12.08
C GLY A 233 -12.66 -0.77 10.56
N GLU A 234 -11.86 0.04 9.87
CA GLU A 234 -11.89 0.17 8.41
C GLU A 234 -11.15 -1.00 7.74
N ILE A 235 -11.82 -2.15 7.64
CA ILE A 235 -11.21 -3.44 7.26
C ILE A 235 -10.56 -3.38 5.86
N GLU A 236 -11.23 -2.78 4.88
CA GLU A 236 -10.70 -2.72 3.50
C GLU A 236 -9.47 -1.82 3.43
N LEU A 237 -9.52 -0.61 4.01
CA LEU A 237 -8.36 0.28 4.13
C LEU A 237 -7.15 -0.41 4.79
N GLN A 238 -7.37 -1.05 5.94
CA GLN A 238 -6.30 -1.76 6.64
C GLN A 238 -5.78 -2.96 5.83
N THR A 239 -6.65 -3.63 5.06
CA THR A 239 -6.29 -4.73 4.17
C THR A 239 -5.40 -4.25 3.04
N LEU A 240 -5.78 -3.17 2.34
CA LEU A 240 -4.96 -2.56 1.29
C LEU A 240 -3.60 -2.11 1.82
N THR A 241 -3.58 -1.51 3.02
CA THR A 241 -2.35 -1.05 3.67
C THR A 241 -1.38 -2.21 3.90
N CYS A 242 -1.84 -3.29 4.55
CA CYS A 242 -1.01 -4.43 4.90
C CYS A 242 -0.62 -5.30 3.70
N GLN A 243 -1.57 -5.58 2.80
CA GLN A 243 -1.41 -6.61 1.75
C GLN A 243 -0.98 -6.06 0.40
N LYS A 244 -1.20 -4.76 0.13
CA LYS A 244 -0.83 -4.14 -1.14
C LYS A 244 0.31 -3.15 -0.95
N LEU A 245 0.15 -2.12 -0.11
CA LEU A 245 1.13 -1.04 0.03
C LEU A 245 2.42 -1.48 0.72
N LEU A 246 2.35 -1.96 1.97
CA LEU A 246 3.55 -2.41 2.69
C LEU A 246 4.21 -3.61 1.99
N ALA A 247 3.39 -4.50 1.43
CA ALA A 247 3.87 -5.63 0.64
C ALA A 247 4.64 -5.18 -0.61
N SER A 248 4.20 -4.13 -1.31
CA SER A 248 4.91 -3.65 -2.52
C SER A 248 6.28 -3.05 -2.19
N VAL A 249 6.40 -2.39 -1.05
CA VAL A 249 7.66 -1.82 -0.53
C VAL A 249 8.69 -2.93 -0.24
N VAL A 250 8.26 -4.03 0.40
CA VAL A 250 9.17 -5.12 0.81
C VAL A 250 9.45 -6.12 -0.30
N ARG A 251 8.55 -6.27 -1.29
CA ARG A 251 8.69 -7.25 -2.38
C ARG A 251 10.00 -7.08 -3.17
N ARG A 252 10.46 -5.84 -3.34
CA ARG A 252 11.66 -5.53 -4.13
C ARG A 252 12.87 -5.29 -3.22
N LYS A 253 13.92 -6.10 -3.39
CA LYS A 253 15.15 -6.01 -2.57
C LYS A 253 15.76 -4.61 -2.53
N HIS A 254 15.78 -3.89 -3.65
CA HIS A 254 16.33 -2.54 -3.70
C HIS A 254 15.54 -1.56 -2.83
N THR A 255 14.25 -1.38 -3.11
CA THR A 255 13.33 -0.52 -2.35
C THR A 255 13.34 -0.88 -0.86
N CYS A 256 13.22 -2.17 -0.57
CA CYS A 256 13.26 -2.71 0.77
C CYS A 256 14.58 -2.41 1.50
N ALA A 257 15.73 -2.46 0.82
CA ALA A 257 17.03 -2.14 1.43
C ALA A 257 17.16 -0.67 1.86
N TYR A 258 16.45 0.26 1.22
CA TYR A 258 16.35 1.64 1.70
C TYR A 258 15.37 1.74 2.87
N VAL A 259 14.18 1.14 2.72
CA VAL A 259 13.12 1.26 3.73
C VAL A 259 13.54 0.75 5.10
N VAL A 260 14.28 -0.36 5.17
CA VAL A 260 14.77 -0.91 6.45
C VAL A 260 15.73 0.02 7.19
N GLN A 261 16.27 1.06 6.53
CA GLN A 261 17.15 2.06 7.14
C GLN A 261 16.38 3.28 7.66
N LEU A 262 15.10 3.45 7.30
CA LEU A 262 14.29 4.59 7.68
C LEU A 262 13.84 4.51 9.14
N ASP A 263 13.82 5.64 9.82
CA ASP A 263 13.31 5.73 11.19
C ASP A 263 11.81 5.45 11.26
N SER A 264 11.04 5.89 10.26
CA SER A 264 9.61 5.56 10.14
C SER A 264 9.35 4.05 10.09
N TRP A 265 10.20 3.28 9.39
CA TRP A 265 10.11 1.82 9.36
C TRP A 265 10.44 1.20 10.73
N ARG A 266 11.47 1.71 11.38
CA ARG A 266 11.85 1.30 12.74
C ARG A 266 10.75 1.58 13.75
N ASP A 267 10.03 2.69 13.59
CA ASP A 267 8.91 3.05 14.45
C ASP A 267 7.71 2.14 14.21
N LEU A 268 7.40 1.81 12.95
CA LEU A 268 6.40 0.80 12.59
C LEU A 268 6.74 -0.57 13.18
N THR A 269 7.97 -1.05 13.03
CA THR A 269 8.38 -2.35 13.58
C THR A 269 8.36 -2.36 15.10
N ARG A 270 8.77 -1.29 15.76
CA ARG A 270 8.68 -1.16 17.23
C ARG A 270 7.23 -1.12 17.71
N ALA A 271 6.37 -0.36 17.05
CA ALA A 271 4.94 -0.31 17.34
C ALA A 271 4.27 -1.67 17.11
N PHE A 272 4.72 -2.43 16.12
CA PHE A 272 4.26 -3.80 15.92
C PHE A 272 4.76 -4.74 17.01
N ALA A 273 6.07 -4.76 17.30
CA ALA A 273 6.67 -5.68 18.27
C ALA A 273 6.15 -5.48 19.70
N SER A 274 6.02 -4.22 20.12
CA SER A 274 5.77 -3.84 21.52
C SER A 274 4.45 -3.09 21.75
N GLY A 275 3.84 -2.55 20.69
CA GLY A 275 2.69 -1.69 20.80
C GLY A 275 1.36 -2.43 20.84
N ARG A 276 0.52 -2.06 21.81
CA ARG A 276 -0.91 -2.45 21.83
C ARG A 276 -1.74 -1.75 20.74
N SER A 277 -1.23 -0.65 20.17
CA SER A 277 -1.94 0.17 19.18
C SER A 277 -2.32 -0.61 17.93
N LEU A 278 -1.49 -1.57 17.51
CA LEU A 278 -1.76 -2.39 16.33
C LEU A 278 -2.53 -3.68 16.67
N PHE A 279 -2.88 -3.95 17.93
CA PHE A 279 -3.68 -5.15 18.26
C PHE A 279 -5.10 -5.05 17.72
N SER A 280 -5.64 -3.86 17.47
CA SER A 280 -6.99 -3.67 16.89
C SER A 280 -7.15 -4.23 15.47
N LEU A 281 -6.06 -4.55 14.78
CA LEU A 281 -6.09 -5.20 13.48
C LEU A 281 -6.61 -6.63 13.60
N SER A 282 -7.43 -7.07 12.65
CA SER A 282 -7.90 -8.45 12.59
C SER A 282 -6.75 -9.47 12.54
N GLY A 283 -6.97 -10.69 13.02
CA GLY A 283 -5.93 -11.73 13.04
C GLY A 283 -5.30 -12.01 11.67
N ARG A 284 -6.09 -11.93 10.58
CA ARG A 284 -5.58 -12.04 9.21
C ARG A 284 -4.56 -10.94 8.89
N LEU A 285 -4.82 -9.71 9.33
CA LEU A 285 -3.96 -8.56 9.10
C LEU A 285 -2.74 -8.55 10.03
N GLN A 286 -2.87 -9.02 11.28
CA GLN A 286 -1.73 -9.28 12.16
C GLN A 286 -0.72 -10.20 11.48
N ARG A 287 -1.22 -11.32 10.93
CA ARG A 287 -0.40 -12.29 10.20
C ARG A 287 0.25 -11.67 8.95
N SER A 288 -0.54 -10.97 8.14
CA SER A 288 -0.03 -10.34 6.91
C SER A 288 1.05 -9.30 7.19
N LEU A 289 0.86 -8.50 8.24
CA LEU A 289 1.82 -7.48 8.65
C LEU A 289 3.09 -8.14 9.19
N ALA A 290 2.97 -9.16 10.05
CA ALA A 290 4.13 -9.91 10.54
C ALA A 290 4.95 -10.53 9.40
N GLU A 291 4.27 -11.15 8.43
CA GLU A 291 4.89 -11.74 7.24
C GLU A 291 5.64 -10.68 6.43
N THR A 292 5.03 -9.52 6.20
CA THR A 292 5.64 -8.40 5.47
C THR A 292 6.86 -7.85 6.21
N LEU A 293 6.73 -7.54 7.50
CA LEU A 293 7.82 -6.99 8.30
C LEU A 293 8.99 -7.97 8.45
N ALA A 294 8.72 -9.26 8.60
CA ALA A 294 9.74 -10.30 8.70
C ALA A 294 10.44 -10.55 7.34
N CYS A 295 9.72 -10.50 6.22
CA CYS A 295 10.30 -10.61 4.87
C CYS A 295 11.35 -9.52 4.59
N ALA A 296 11.21 -8.34 5.19
CA ALA A 296 12.16 -7.24 5.02
C ALA A 296 13.58 -7.56 5.51
N ALA A 297 13.71 -8.51 6.46
CA ALA A 297 15.01 -8.95 6.97
C ALA A 297 15.92 -9.47 5.84
N SER A 298 15.35 -10.04 4.78
CA SER A 298 16.08 -10.56 3.63
C SER A 298 16.81 -9.51 2.80
N CYS A 299 16.36 -8.26 2.90
CA CYS A 299 16.92 -7.11 2.19
C CYS A 299 18.09 -6.48 2.94
N ILE A 300 18.30 -6.84 4.22
CA ILE A 300 19.42 -6.37 5.03
C ILE A 300 20.69 -7.09 4.56
N LYS A 301 21.70 -6.33 4.14
CA LYS A 301 22.94 -6.88 3.54
C LYS A 301 23.77 -7.68 4.54
N ASP A 302 23.87 -7.22 5.78
CA ASP A 302 24.65 -7.90 6.82
C ASP A 302 23.86 -9.05 7.48
N PRO A 303 24.38 -10.30 7.52
CA PRO A 303 23.65 -11.44 8.09
C PRO A 303 23.36 -11.29 9.58
N GLU A 304 24.26 -10.71 10.34
CA GLU A 304 24.09 -10.53 11.79
C GLU A 304 23.02 -9.49 12.08
N ALA A 305 23.04 -8.35 11.40
CA ALA A 305 22.00 -7.32 11.47
C ALA A 305 20.64 -7.84 11.00
N SER A 306 20.60 -8.68 9.95
CA SER A 306 19.36 -9.32 9.47
C SER A 306 18.73 -10.21 10.55
N VAL A 307 19.54 -11.01 11.23
CA VAL A 307 19.11 -11.85 12.35
C VAL A 307 18.70 -11.00 13.54
N GLN A 308 19.47 -9.95 13.88
CA GLN A 308 19.14 -9.07 15.00
C GLN A 308 17.83 -8.33 14.77
N TYR A 309 17.57 -7.84 13.55
CA TYR A 309 16.30 -7.23 13.18
C TYR A 309 15.11 -8.15 13.45
N LEU A 310 15.20 -9.44 13.12
CA LEU A 310 14.13 -10.41 13.40
C LEU A 310 13.96 -10.68 14.89
N ARG A 311 15.05 -10.72 15.66
CA ARG A 311 14.97 -10.83 17.12
C ARG A 311 14.30 -9.61 17.73
N ASP A 312 14.62 -8.41 17.27
CA ASP A 312 14.02 -7.16 17.76
C ASP A 312 12.53 -7.08 17.40
N LEU A 313 12.16 -7.55 16.20
CA LEU A 313 10.77 -7.55 15.72
C LEU A 313 9.90 -8.59 16.46
N MET A 314 10.37 -9.83 16.50
CA MET A 314 9.53 -10.96 16.92
C MET A 314 9.84 -11.43 18.34
N GLY A 315 11.02 -11.11 18.88
CA GLY A 315 11.43 -11.50 20.24
C GLY A 315 10.44 -11.00 21.30
N PRO A 316 10.01 -9.73 21.27
CA PRO A 316 8.95 -9.23 22.15
C PRO A 316 7.61 -9.97 21.99
N VAL A 317 7.25 -10.40 20.78
CA VAL A 317 6.02 -11.16 20.51
C VAL A 317 6.10 -12.55 21.15
N ALA A 318 7.21 -13.26 20.95
CA ALA A 318 7.44 -14.56 21.55
C ALA A 318 7.52 -14.47 23.09
N GLY A 319 8.27 -13.49 23.61
CA GLY A 319 8.38 -13.21 25.04
C GLY A 319 7.03 -12.93 25.69
N CYS A 320 6.21 -12.07 25.07
CA CYS A 320 4.86 -11.77 25.55
C CYS A 320 3.97 -13.01 25.61
N LEU A 321 4.08 -13.93 24.64
CA LEU A 321 3.34 -15.20 24.68
C LEU A 321 3.80 -16.08 25.85
N VAL A 322 5.11 -16.18 26.08
CA VAL A 322 5.71 -16.95 27.17
C VAL A 322 5.33 -16.37 28.54
N GLU A 323 5.42 -15.05 28.69
CA GLU A 323 5.01 -14.35 29.90
C GLU A 323 3.52 -14.58 30.17
N ASN A 324 2.66 -14.46 29.16
CA ASN A 324 1.23 -14.72 29.35
C ASN A 324 0.92 -16.17 29.69
N ALA A 325 1.63 -17.15 29.13
CA ALA A 325 1.47 -18.56 29.46
C ALA A 325 1.92 -18.90 30.88
N SER A 326 2.90 -18.17 31.42
CA SER A 326 3.46 -18.37 32.76
C SER A 326 2.75 -17.61 33.88
N ARG A 327 1.76 -16.77 33.55
CA ARG A 327 0.94 -16.04 34.52
C ARG A 327 0.19 -16.98 35.47
N SER A 328 0.35 -16.75 36.77
CA SER A 328 -0.35 -17.52 37.81
C SER A 328 -1.88 -17.35 37.75
N ASP A 329 -2.35 -16.19 37.32
CA ASP A 329 -3.77 -15.87 37.19
C ASP A 329 -4.38 -16.28 35.84
N LEU A 330 -3.58 -16.83 34.91
CA LEU A 330 -4.03 -17.13 33.54
C LEU A 330 -5.32 -17.96 33.51
N LYS A 331 -5.43 -19.03 34.32
CA LYS A 331 -6.64 -19.87 34.39
C LYS A 331 -7.89 -19.07 34.77
N SER A 332 -7.72 -18.03 35.59
CA SER A 332 -8.82 -17.16 36.02
C SER A 332 -9.19 -16.12 34.97
N VAL A 333 -8.25 -15.60 34.18
CA VAL A 333 -8.50 -14.53 33.19
C VAL A 333 -8.65 -15.04 31.75
N ALA A 334 -8.32 -16.31 31.47
CA ALA A 334 -8.31 -16.88 30.11
C ALA A 334 -9.68 -16.89 29.42
N HIS A 335 -10.77 -16.71 30.15
CA HIS A 335 -12.11 -16.58 29.55
C HIS A 335 -12.43 -15.15 29.10
N GLN A 336 -11.61 -14.16 29.48
CA GLN A 336 -11.84 -12.77 29.12
C GLN A 336 -11.58 -12.54 27.62
N PRO A 337 -12.48 -11.87 26.89
CA PRO A 337 -12.37 -11.71 25.43
C PRO A 337 -11.08 -11.00 24.98
N ASP A 338 -10.60 -10.04 25.74
CA ASP A 338 -9.36 -9.30 25.48
C ASP A 338 -8.12 -10.18 25.61
N VAL A 339 -8.09 -11.08 26.61
CA VAL A 339 -7.00 -12.05 26.80
C VAL A 339 -7.00 -13.07 25.67
N ILE A 340 -8.17 -13.61 25.31
CA ILE A 340 -8.34 -14.53 24.16
C ILE A 340 -7.83 -13.86 22.87
N TYR A 341 -8.32 -12.65 22.61
CA TYR A 341 -7.96 -11.89 21.41
C TYR A 341 -6.47 -11.58 21.33
N MET A 342 -5.85 -11.18 22.45
CA MET A 342 -4.42 -10.94 22.53
C MET A 342 -3.62 -12.21 22.21
N VAL A 343 -3.98 -13.37 22.79
CA VAL A 343 -3.31 -14.65 22.51
C VAL A 343 -3.46 -15.02 21.02
N CYS A 344 -4.65 -14.90 20.45
CA CYS A 344 -4.88 -15.11 19.02
C CYS A 344 -4.03 -14.17 18.15
N CYS A 345 -3.91 -12.90 18.51
CA CYS A 345 -3.05 -11.94 17.80
C CYS A 345 -1.57 -12.35 17.86
N LEU A 346 -1.05 -12.72 19.03
CA LEU A 346 0.34 -13.16 19.18
C LEU A 346 0.61 -14.41 18.32
N LEU A 347 -0.31 -15.38 18.31
CA LEU A 347 -0.22 -16.57 17.46
C LEU A 347 -0.24 -16.23 15.97
N GLU A 348 -1.13 -15.35 15.53
CA GLU A 348 -1.17 -14.92 14.12
C GLU A 348 0.11 -14.19 13.69
N ARG A 349 0.71 -13.39 14.58
CA ARG A 349 2.01 -12.75 14.32
C ARG A 349 3.13 -13.78 14.16
N LEU A 350 3.20 -14.78 15.06
CA LEU A 350 4.16 -15.87 14.94
C LEU A 350 3.96 -16.67 13.64
N ARG A 351 2.72 -16.94 13.26
CA ARG A 351 2.38 -17.59 11.98
C ARG A 351 2.84 -16.78 10.79
N GLY A 352 2.66 -15.45 10.81
CA GLY A 352 3.11 -14.59 9.73
C GLY A 352 4.63 -14.57 9.61
N ALA A 353 5.35 -14.49 10.73
CA ALA A 353 6.81 -14.61 10.74
C ALA A 353 7.28 -15.97 10.21
N ALA A 354 6.61 -17.07 10.57
CA ALA A 354 6.92 -18.40 10.04
C ALA A 354 6.71 -18.48 8.51
N ARG A 355 5.66 -17.86 7.98
CA ARG A 355 5.43 -17.77 6.52
C ARG A 355 6.47 -16.95 5.78
N ALA A 356 7.09 -15.98 6.44
CA ALA A 356 8.19 -15.18 5.91
C ALA A 356 9.56 -15.90 5.97
N THR A 357 9.59 -17.18 6.31
CA THR A 357 10.83 -17.96 6.36
C THR A 357 11.52 -18.00 5.00
N GLN A 358 12.79 -17.63 4.99
CA GLN A 358 13.67 -17.70 3.84
C GLN A 358 14.97 -18.43 4.23
N PRO A 359 15.76 -18.95 3.28
CA PRO A 359 16.96 -19.74 3.60
C PRO A 359 17.91 -19.07 4.61
N ARG A 360 18.03 -17.74 4.55
CA ARG A 360 18.90 -16.95 5.44
C ARG A 360 18.32 -16.73 6.84
N THR A 361 17.00 -16.62 6.95
CA THR A 361 16.29 -16.25 8.19
C THR A 361 15.68 -17.46 8.92
N GLN A 362 15.70 -18.63 8.28
CA GLN A 362 15.12 -19.86 8.80
C GLN A 362 15.61 -20.23 10.20
N LYS A 363 16.92 -20.15 10.45
CA LYS A 363 17.49 -20.55 11.75
C LYS A 363 16.89 -19.74 12.91
N VAL A 364 16.89 -18.41 12.79
CA VAL A 364 16.37 -17.55 13.85
C VAL A 364 14.86 -17.73 14.04
N LEU A 365 14.08 -17.84 12.96
CA LEU A 365 12.63 -18.06 13.06
C LEU A 365 12.29 -19.43 13.65
N PHE A 366 13.08 -20.46 13.34
CA PHE A 366 12.91 -21.79 13.93
C PHE A 366 13.26 -21.81 15.42
N GLU A 367 14.39 -21.21 15.82
CA GLU A 367 14.78 -21.06 17.23
C GLU A 367 13.68 -20.34 18.02
N MET A 368 13.10 -19.29 17.45
CA MET A 368 11.96 -18.60 18.05
C MET A 368 10.73 -19.49 18.21
N GLY A 369 10.35 -20.25 17.17
CA GLY A 369 9.28 -21.24 17.28
C GLY A 369 9.54 -22.25 18.39
N HIS A 370 10.79 -22.71 18.54
CA HIS A 370 11.19 -23.60 19.61
C HIS A 370 10.98 -22.99 21.01
N THR A 371 11.32 -21.70 21.21
CA THR A 371 11.18 -21.04 22.52
C THR A 371 9.75 -21.00 23.05
N VAL A 372 8.75 -20.96 22.16
CA VAL A 372 7.34 -20.85 22.57
C VAL A 372 6.66 -22.21 22.78
N MET A 373 7.29 -23.33 22.42
CA MET A 373 6.63 -24.66 22.42
C MET A 373 6.04 -25.07 23.77
N ASN A 374 6.79 -24.89 24.87
CA ASN A 374 6.27 -25.19 26.21
C ASN A 374 5.06 -24.31 26.58
N SER A 375 5.10 -23.04 26.17
CA SER A 375 4.00 -22.10 26.39
C SER A 375 2.75 -22.52 25.62
N LEU A 376 2.91 -23.03 24.39
CA LEU A 376 1.78 -23.57 23.61
C LEU A 376 1.13 -24.77 24.29
N LEU A 377 1.91 -25.66 24.92
CA LEU A 377 1.36 -26.79 25.69
C LEU A 377 0.53 -26.31 26.89
N THR A 378 1.04 -25.33 27.63
CA THR A 378 0.28 -24.70 28.73
C THR A 378 -1.00 -24.05 28.23
N LEU A 379 -0.94 -23.31 27.11
CA LEU A 379 -2.11 -22.68 26.52
C LEU A 379 -3.15 -23.72 26.04
N LEU A 380 -2.72 -24.84 25.44
CA LEU A 380 -3.63 -25.93 25.06
C LEU A 380 -4.41 -26.48 26.26
N GLU A 381 -3.76 -26.65 27.42
CA GLU A 381 -4.41 -27.13 28.63
C GLU A 381 -5.44 -26.12 29.18
N VAL A 382 -5.04 -24.84 29.24
CA VAL A 382 -5.90 -23.76 29.78
C VAL A 382 -7.09 -23.47 28.85
N TYR A 383 -6.87 -23.41 27.55
CA TYR A 383 -7.86 -23.06 26.54
C TYR A 383 -8.58 -24.28 25.93
N LYS A 384 -8.53 -25.45 26.57
CA LYS A 384 -9.14 -26.71 26.07
C LYS A 384 -10.61 -26.60 25.62
N ASN A 385 -11.36 -25.65 26.17
CA ASN A 385 -12.77 -25.40 25.85
C ASN A 385 -12.99 -24.20 24.90
N GLN A 386 -11.92 -23.53 24.45
CA GLN A 386 -11.96 -22.37 23.57
C GLN A 386 -11.43 -22.76 22.18
N SER A 387 -12.34 -23.21 21.30
CA SER A 387 -12.00 -23.77 19.99
C SER A 387 -11.18 -22.84 19.12
N GLU A 388 -11.41 -21.53 19.20
CA GLU A 388 -10.67 -20.51 18.43
C GLU A 388 -9.17 -20.51 18.75
N VAL A 389 -8.82 -20.54 20.04
CA VAL A 389 -7.42 -20.53 20.49
C VAL A 389 -6.74 -21.85 20.15
N ILE A 390 -7.41 -22.98 20.40
CA ILE A 390 -6.89 -24.31 20.05
C ILE A 390 -6.61 -24.41 18.55
N TYR A 391 -7.54 -23.95 17.72
CA TYR A 391 -7.38 -23.92 16.27
C TYR A 391 -6.19 -23.07 15.83
N MET A 392 -5.94 -21.93 16.49
CA MET A 392 -4.78 -21.09 16.20
C MET A 392 -3.45 -21.71 16.61
N ILE A 393 -3.41 -22.39 17.75
CA ILE A 393 -2.20 -23.13 18.18
C ILE A 393 -1.88 -24.24 17.17
N LEU A 394 -2.88 -25.04 16.78
CA LEU A 394 -2.68 -26.10 15.80
C LEU A 394 -2.19 -25.58 14.45
N LYS A 395 -2.76 -24.46 13.96
CA LYS A 395 -2.34 -23.78 12.73
C LYS A 395 -0.94 -23.16 12.75
N PHE A 396 -0.33 -23.05 13.93
CA PHE A 396 1.05 -22.60 14.05
C PHE A 396 2.02 -23.78 14.05
N VAL A 397 1.63 -24.89 14.67
CA VAL A 397 2.47 -26.10 14.78
C VAL A 397 2.43 -26.95 13.51
N VAL A 398 1.30 -26.96 12.79
CA VAL A 398 1.09 -27.60 11.48
C VAL A 398 1.27 -26.58 10.38
#